data_AF-A0A438AM37-F1
#
_entry.id   AF-A0A438AM37-F1
#
_cell.length_a   1.000
_cell.length_b   1.000
_cell.length_c   1.000
_cell.angle_alpha   90.00
_cell.angle_beta   90.00
_cell.angle_gamma   90.00
#
_symmetry.space_group_name_H-M   'P 1'
#
loop_
_entity.id
_entity.type
_entity.pdbx_description
1 polymer ?
#
loop_
_entity_poly.entity_id
_entity_poly.type
_entity_poly.pdbx_seq_one_letter_code
_entity_poly.pdbx_strand_id
1 'polypeptide(L)'
;MTRVYEGAAVRALYGQLVKDFGGPVAVGAFLGISQGTVSKQTKGEATIGCEHYGPLEDELERFPITDLMDGRRDRMSGQSDVQRLAMIALKETGDLGPAVLDYIATGDPTKLRKEGPEAGSALDQLMQAIIDGHAPAIGKGAA
;
A
#
# COMPACT_ATOMS: atom_id res chain seq x y z
N MET A 1 5.76 -23.83 -0.39
CA MET A 1 5.16 -22.48 -0.32
C MET A 1 5.89 -21.58 -1.29
N THR A 2 5.36 -21.34 -2.49
CA THR A 2 5.97 -20.48 -3.51
C THR A 2 5.28 -19.13 -3.48
N ARG A 3 5.69 -18.27 -2.55
CA ARG A 3 5.23 -16.88 -2.45
C ARG A 3 6.45 -15.97 -2.55
N VAL A 4 6.78 -15.51 -3.76
CA VAL A 4 7.75 -14.42 -4.00
C VAL A 4 7.22 -13.42 -5.06
N TYR A 5 5.89 -13.40 -5.24
CA TYR A 5 5.11 -12.40 -6.00
C TYR A 5 5.23 -12.45 -7.53
N GLU A 6 4.16 -12.92 -8.20
CA GLU A 6 3.86 -12.77 -9.64
C GLU A 6 5.09 -12.75 -10.58
N GLY A 7 6.00 -13.71 -10.44
CA GLY A 7 7.34 -13.68 -11.04
C GLY A 7 7.39 -13.68 -12.59
N ALA A 8 6.26 -13.65 -13.28
CA ALA A 8 6.18 -13.42 -14.72
C ALA A 8 6.11 -11.91 -15.07
N ALA A 9 5.31 -11.12 -14.34
CA ALA A 9 5.11 -9.69 -14.63
C ALA A 9 6.37 -8.88 -14.30
N VAL A 10 6.89 -9.02 -13.07
CA VAL A 10 8.16 -8.38 -12.66
C VAL A 10 9.30 -8.77 -13.59
N ARG A 11 9.32 -10.02 -14.06
CA ARG A 11 10.36 -10.53 -14.97
C ARG A 11 10.23 -9.96 -16.38
N ALA A 12 9.01 -9.80 -16.88
CA ALA A 12 8.76 -9.15 -18.16
C ALA A 12 9.20 -7.68 -18.12
N LEU A 13 8.82 -6.97 -17.06
CA LEU A 13 9.21 -5.57 -16.84
C LEU A 13 10.73 -5.44 -16.66
N TYR A 14 11.34 -6.26 -15.82
CA TYR A 14 12.81 -6.28 -15.64
C TYR A 14 13.52 -6.65 -16.95
N GLY A 15 13.00 -7.61 -17.71
CA GLY A 15 13.52 -7.96 -19.02
C GLY A 15 13.43 -6.81 -20.03
N GLN A 16 12.40 -5.96 -19.93
CA GLN A 16 12.30 -4.75 -20.75
C GLN A 16 13.30 -3.69 -20.29
N LEU A 17 13.42 -3.43 -18.99
CA LEU A 17 14.44 -2.51 -18.44
C LEU A 17 15.84 -2.93 -18.88
N VAL A 18 16.17 -4.22 -18.79
CA VAL A 18 17.46 -4.75 -19.24
C VAL A 18 17.69 -4.50 -20.73
N LYS A 19 16.66 -4.64 -21.57
CA LYS A 19 16.78 -4.35 -23.01
C LYS A 19 16.97 -2.86 -23.28
N ASP A 20 16.16 -2.02 -22.64
CA ASP A 20 16.16 -0.57 -22.80
C ASP A 20 17.50 0.04 -22.34
N PHE A 21 18.14 -0.56 -21.32
CA PHE A 21 19.45 -0.18 -20.82
C PHE A 21 20.63 -0.57 -21.74
N GLY A 22 20.42 -1.46 -22.72
CA GLY A 22 21.49 -1.96 -23.61
C GLY A 22 21.90 -3.41 -23.38
N GLY A 23 21.11 -4.18 -22.63
CA GLY A 23 21.22 -5.62 -22.50
C GLY A 23 21.99 -6.12 -21.27
N PRO A 24 22.09 -7.46 -21.10
CA PRO A 24 22.63 -8.06 -19.88
C PRO A 24 24.08 -7.73 -19.54
N VAL A 25 24.89 -7.37 -20.55
CA VAL A 25 26.30 -6.98 -20.34
C VAL A 25 26.38 -5.58 -19.73
N ALA A 26 25.65 -4.61 -20.29
CA ALA A 26 25.61 -3.24 -19.81
C ALA A 26 25.05 -3.17 -18.38
N VAL A 27 23.93 -3.85 -18.15
CA VAL A 27 23.32 -3.96 -16.81
C VAL A 27 24.25 -4.64 -15.81
N GLY A 28 24.93 -5.72 -16.20
CA GLY A 28 25.88 -6.41 -15.33
C GLY A 28 27.03 -5.49 -14.90
N ALA A 29 27.58 -4.71 -15.85
CA ALA A 29 28.62 -3.74 -15.55
C ALA A 29 28.12 -2.61 -14.62
N PHE A 30 26.92 -2.09 -14.87
CA PHE A 30 26.31 -1.03 -14.07
C PHE A 30 26.00 -1.46 -12.63
N LEU A 31 25.40 -2.63 -12.47
CA LEU A 31 25.00 -3.18 -11.16
C LEU A 31 26.15 -3.88 -10.42
N GLY A 32 27.31 -4.06 -11.05
CA GLY A 32 28.44 -4.80 -10.46
C GLY A 32 28.19 -6.30 -10.31
N ILE A 33 27.36 -6.89 -11.16
CA ILE A 33 27.01 -8.33 -11.13
C ILE A 33 27.34 -9.02 -12.46
N SER A 34 27.48 -10.34 -12.43
CA SER A 34 27.80 -11.08 -13.67
C SER A 34 26.66 -11.00 -14.70
N GLN A 35 27.02 -10.91 -15.98
CA GLN A 35 26.05 -11.05 -17.09
C GLN A 35 25.22 -12.34 -16.98
N GLY A 36 25.84 -13.42 -16.49
CA GLY A 36 25.17 -14.69 -16.24
C GLY A 36 24.05 -14.56 -15.20
N THR A 37 24.25 -13.76 -14.17
CA THR A 37 23.23 -13.46 -13.15
C THR A 37 22.03 -12.73 -13.76
N VAL A 38 22.28 -11.67 -14.53
CA VAL A 38 21.21 -10.91 -15.22
C VAL A 38 20.43 -11.81 -16.20
N SER A 39 21.15 -12.69 -16.91
CA SER A 39 20.53 -13.65 -17.84
C SER A 39 19.67 -14.69 -17.11
N LYS A 40 20.10 -15.18 -15.94
CA LYS A 40 19.30 -16.10 -15.12
C LYS A 40 18.05 -15.42 -14.56
N GLN A 41 18.19 -14.17 -14.13
CA GLN A 41 17.07 -13.37 -13.62
C GLN A 41 15.99 -13.15 -14.68
N THR A 42 16.38 -12.74 -15.89
CA THR A 42 15.45 -12.54 -17.00
C THR A 42 14.77 -13.84 -17.47
N LYS A 43 15.41 -15.00 -17.30
CA LYS A 43 14.89 -16.30 -17.75
C LYS A 43 13.95 -17.03 -16.79
N GLY A 44 13.99 -16.76 -15.49
CA GLY A 44 13.28 -17.64 -14.55
C GLY A 44 14.12 -18.13 -13.39
N GLU A 45 15.42 -18.20 -13.61
CA GLU A 45 16.33 -19.09 -12.89
C GLU A 45 16.96 -18.45 -11.66
N ALA A 46 16.78 -17.14 -11.49
CA ALA A 46 17.22 -16.39 -10.32
C ALA A 46 16.17 -15.36 -9.87
N THR A 47 16.22 -15.03 -8.59
CA THR A 47 15.35 -14.05 -7.94
C THR A 47 15.74 -12.62 -8.33
N ILE A 48 14.75 -11.74 -8.42
CA ILE A 48 14.91 -10.31 -8.70
C ILE A 48 14.49 -9.56 -7.44
N GLY A 49 15.47 -8.99 -6.74
CA GLY A 49 15.27 -8.06 -5.62
C GLY A 49 15.29 -6.58 -6.05
N CYS A 50 14.96 -5.68 -5.12
CA CYS A 50 14.91 -4.23 -5.35
C CYS A 50 16.26 -3.65 -5.79
N GLU A 51 17.35 -4.23 -5.30
CA GLU A 51 18.73 -3.91 -5.68
C GLU A 51 19.04 -4.16 -7.16
N HIS A 52 18.19 -4.92 -7.87
CA HIS A 52 18.38 -5.21 -9.28
C HIS A 52 17.61 -4.28 -10.20
N TYR A 53 16.35 -3.97 -9.86
CA TYR A 53 15.51 -3.12 -10.72
C TYR A 53 15.54 -1.64 -10.33
N GLY A 54 15.64 -1.30 -9.04
CA GLY A 54 15.60 0.10 -8.57
C GLY A 54 16.62 0.99 -9.27
N PRO A 55 17.92 0.64 -9.28
CA PRO A 55 18.92 1.44 -9.98
C PRO A 55 18.70 1.57 -11.50
N LEU A 56 18.08 0.57 -12.13
CA LEU A 56 17.75 0.62 -13.57
C LEU A 56 16.54 1.53 -13.83
N GLU A 57 15.54 1.51 -12.94
CA GLU A 57 14.39 2.40 -13.00
C GLU A 57 14.81 3.86 -12.81
N ASP A 58 15.73 4.12 -11.87
CA ASP A 58 16.30 5.44 -11.63
C ASP A 58 17.08 5.96 -12.86
N GLU A 59 17.98 5.15 -13.42
CA GLU A 59 18.80 5.57 -14.57
C GLU A 59 17.97 5.76 -15.86
N LEU A 60 16.89 4.98 -16.03
CA LEU A 60 15.99 5.10 -17.19
C LEU A 60 14.84 6.09 -16.94
N GLU A 61 14.76 6.69 -15.75
CA GLU A 61 13.68 7.57 -15.29
C GLU A 61 12.27 6.97 -15.52
N ARG A 62 12.14 5.66 -15.32
CA ARG A 62 10.91 4.90 -15.55
C ARG A 62 10.74 3.85 -14.46
N PHE A 63 9.58 3.83 -13.80
CA PHE A 63 9.36 3.08 -12.56
C PHE A 63 8.31 1.94 -12.66
N PRO A 64 8.27 1.13 -13.73
CA PRO A 64 7.15 0.21 -13.98
C PRO A 64 6.98 -0.91 -12.95
N ILE A 65 8.06 -1.42 -12.34
CA ILE A 65 8.01 -2.43 -11.28
C ILE A 65 7.59 -1.77 -9.97
N THR A 66 8.11 -0.58 -9.68
CA THR A 66 7.66 0.21 -8.51
C THR A 66 6.16 0.53 -8.62
N ASP A 67 5.68 1.02 -9.76
CA ASP A 67 4.26 1.27 -10.03
C ASP A 67 3.42 -0.01 -9.90
N LEU A 68 3.94 -1.16 -10.35
CA LEU A 68 3.27 -2.44 -10.18
C LEU A 68 3.14 -2.81 -8.70
N MET A 69 4.16 -2.56 -7.88
CA MET A 69 4.11 -2.83 -6.44
C MET A 69 3.18 -1.86 -5.70
N ASP A 70 3.19 -0.57 -6.05
CA ASP A 70 2.29 0.43 -5.48
C ASP A 70 0.84 0.15 -5.85
N GLY A 71 0.56 -0.16 -7.12
CA GLY A 71 -0.79 -0.57 -7.53
C GLY A 71 -1.26 -1.88 -6.88
N ARG A 72 -0.35 -2.69 -6.30
CA ARG A 72 -0.70 -3.84 -5.46
C ARG A 72 -0.95 -3.45 -4.02
N ARG A 73 -0.22 -2.45 -3.49
CA ARG A 73 -0.52 -1.84 -2.19
C ARG A 73 -1.95 -1.32 -2.18
N ASP A 74 -2.34 -0.55 -3.20
CA ASP A 74 -3.68 0.01 -3.34
C ASP A 74 -4.79 -1.05 -3.48
N ARG A 75 -4.46 -2.20 -4.08
CA ARG A 75 -5.38 -3.34 -4.23
C ARG A 75 -5.42 -4.27 -3.02
N MET A 76 -4.34 -4.40 -2.27
CA MET A 76 -4.28 -5.20 -1.03
C MET A 76 -4.88 -4.44 0.15
N SER A 77 -4.92 -3.11 0.12
CA SER A 77 -5.78 -2.29 0.97
C SER A 77 -7.24 -2.40 0.53
N GLY A 78 -7.81 -3.60 0.59
CA GLY A 78 -9.24 -3.88 0.36
C GLY A 78 -10.19 -3.21 1.36
N GLN A 79 -9.65 -2.36 2.24
CA GLN A 79 -10.38 -1.26 2.86
C GLN A 79 -9.78 0.04 2.31
N SER A 80 -10.56 0.80 1.54
CA SER A 80 -10.19 2.20 1.24
C SER A 80 -9.86 2.91 2.56
N ASP A 81 -8.94 3.88 2.55
CA ASP A 81 -8.65 4.66 3.75
C ASP A 81 -9.93 5.23 4.39
N VAL A 82 -10.94 5.55 3.58
CA VAL A 82 -12.28 5.94 4.05
C VAL A 82 -12.99 4.81 4.81
N GLN A 83 -12.92 3.57 4.33
CA GLN A 83 -13.52 2.42 5.02
C GLN A 83 -12.81 2.12 6.34
N ARG A 84 -11.47 2.20 6.37
CA ARG A 84 -10.70 2.05 7.60
C ARG A 84 -11.04 3.15 8.60
N LEU A 85 -11.06 4.40 8.16
CA LEU A 85 -11.43 5.55 9.00
C LEU A 85 -12.89 5.46 9.45
N ALA A 86 -13.80 4.97 8.62
CA ALA A 86 -15.20 4.74 8.99
C ALA A 86 -15.34 3.68 10.08
N MET A 87 -14.57 2.59 10.01
CA MET A 87 -14.56 1.57 11.08
C MET A 87 -14.00 2.11 12.39
N ILE A 88 -12.96 2.94 12.34
CA ILE A 88 -12.41 3.62 13.52
C ILE A 88 -13.46 4.58 14.10
N ALA A 89 -14.06 5.43 13.28
CA ALA A 89 -15.10 6.36 13.72
C ALA A 89 -16.30 5.63 14.33
N LEU A 90 -16.76 4.53 13.75
CA LEU A 90 -17.84 3.70 14.31
C LEU A 90 -17.48 3.10 15.67
N LYS A 91 -16.23 2.66 15.84
CA LYS A 91 -15.76 2.12 17.12
C LYS A 91 -15.75 3.20 18.20
N GLU A 92 -15.08 4.33 17.94
CA GLU A 92 -14.92 5.39 18.94
C GLU A 92 -16.25 6.11 19.25
N THR A 93 -17.15 6.26 18.27
CA THR A 93 -18.49 6.84 18.53
C THR A 93 -19.42 5.89 19.29
N GLY A 94 -19.17 4.58 19.24
CA GLY A 94 -19.94 3.58 19.97
C GLY A 94 -19.87 3.75 21.49
N ASP A 95 -18.74 4.21 22.00
CA ASP A 95 -18.50 4.41 23.44
C ASP A 95 -19.00 5.78 23.94
N LEU A 96 -19.29 6.73 23.04
CA LEU A 96 -19.77 8.07 23.39
C LEU A 96 -21.16 8.05 24.00
N GLY A 97 -22.10 7.28 23.44
CA GLY A 97 -23.47 7.17 23.95
C GLY A 97 -23.54 6.68 25.40
N PRO A 98 -22.91 5.53 25.73
CA PRO A 98 -22.76 5.06 27.10
C PRO A 98 -22.10 6.09 28.04
N ALA A 99 -21.05 6.79 27.59
CA ALA A 99 -20.37 7.81 28.39
C ALA A 99 -21.27 9.01 28.71
N VAL A 100 -22.13 9.45 27.77
CA VAL A 100 -23.12 10.51 28.00
C VAL A 100 -24.19 10.06 29.00
N LEU A 101 -24.70 8.83 28.87
CA LEU A 101 -25.69 8.29 29.80
C LEU A 101 -25.12 8.15 31.22
N ASP A 102 -23.89 7.67 31.35
CA ASP A 102 -23.18 7.56 32.63
C ASP A 102 -23.02 8.93 33.30
N TYR A 103 -22.65 9.96 32.53
CA TYR A 103 -22.58 11.33 33.01
C TYR A 103 -23.93 11.86 33.49
N ILE A 104 -25.02 11.64 32.73
CA ILE A 104 -26.37 12.08 33.12
C ILE A 104 -26.83 11.36 34.40
N ALA A 105 -26.52 10.07 34.54
CA ALA A 105 -26.96 9.26 35.68
C ALA A 105 -26.17 9.55 36.97
N THR A 106 -24.87 9.82 36.86
CA THR A 106 -23.96 9.89 38.01
C THR A 106 -23.44 11.30 38.30
N GLY A 107 -23.47 12.19 37.31
CA GLY A 107 -22.80 13.49 37.34
C GLY A 107 -21.28 13.43 37.16
N ASP A 108 -20.67 12.24 37.03
CA ASP A 108 -19.22 12.07 36.84
C ASP A 108 -18.83 12.23 35.36
N PRO A 109 -18.05 13.25 34.98
CA PRO A 109 -17.68 13.49 33.58
C PRO A 109 -16.48 12.66 33.12
N THR A 110 -15.91 11.78 33.96
CA THR A 110 -14.63 11.11 33.68
C THR A 110 -14.63 10.33 32.37
N LYS A 111 -15.64 9.49 32.12
CA LYS A 111 -15.75 8.74 30.86
C LYS A 111 -15.97 9.67 29.67
N LEU A 112 -16.87 10.65 29.82
CA LEU A 112 -17.19 11.59 28.75
C LEU A 112 -15.97 12.43 28.31
N ARG A 113 -15.09 12.80 29.25
CA ARG A 113 -13.84 13.51 28.96
C ARG A 113 -12.82 12.67 28.17
N LYS A 114 -12.91 11.35 28.25
CA LYS A 114 -12.07 10.43 27.47
C LYS A 114 -12.70 10.14 26.11
N GLU A 115 -13.92 9.62 26.10
CA GLU A 115 -14.56 9.12 24.87
C GLU A 115 -14.98 10.27 23.93
N GLY A 116 -15.31 11.46 24.47
CA GLY A 116 -15.72 12.62 23.67
C GLY A 116 -14.65 13.08 22.66
N PRO A 117 -13.42 13.39 23.10
CA PRO A 117 -12.33 13.75 22.18
C PRO A 117 -11.93 12.61 21.23
N GLU A 118 -11.96 11.35 21.68
CA GLU A 118 -11.63 10.19 20.84
C GLU A 118 -12.62 10.04 19.68
N ALA A 119 -13.93 10.13 19.97
CA ALA A 119 -14.99 10.11 18.97
C ALA A 119 -14.93 11.32 18.03
N GLY A 120 -14.69 12.52 18.57
CA GLY A 120 -14.57 13.75 17.77
C GLY A 120 -13.42 13.70 16.77
N SER A 121 -12.23 13.32 17.23
CA SER A 121 -11.04 13.20 16.39
C SER A 121 -11.21 12.15 15.29
N ALA A 122 -11.84 11.02 15.59
CA ALA A 122 -12.09 9.97 14.60
C ALA A 122 -13.08 10.42 13.51
N LEU A 123 -14.13 11.17 13.88
CA LEU A 123 -15.08 11.74 12.93
C LEU A 123 -14.43 12.83 12.05
N ASP A 124 -13.63 13.71 12.63
CA ASP A 124 -12.93 14.76 11.88
C ASP A 124 -11.98 14.16 10.83
N GLN A 125 -11.23 13.11 11.20
CA GLN A 125 -10.35 12.41 10.27
C GLN A 125 -11.12 11.74 9.12
N LEU A 126 -12.27 11.12 9.42
CA LEU A 126 -13.13 10.54 8.39
C LEU A 126 -13.69 11.62 7.46
N MET A 127 -14.19 12.73 8.01
CA MET A 127 -14.76 13.83 7.25
C MET A 127 -13.72 14.48 6.35
N GLN A 128 -12.51 14.70 6.86
CA GLN A 128 -11.41 15.23 6.08
C GLN A 128 -11.07 14.31 4.89
N ALA A 129 -11.00 13.00 5.11
CA ALA A 129 -10.75 12.04 4.03
C ALA A 129 -11.84 12.09 2.94
N ILE A 130 -13.11 12.25 3.33
CA ILE A 130 -14.24 12.39 2.39
C ILE A 130 -14.15 13.72 1.61
N ILE A 131 -13.85 14.83 2.28
CA ILE A 131 -13.71 16.16 1.67
C ILE A 131 -12.55 16.19 0.67
N ASP A 132 -11.44 15.55 1.01
CA ASP A 132 -10.25 15.46 0.16
C ASP A 132 -10.44 14.52 -1.05
N GLY A 133 -11.64 13.95 -1.23
CA GLY A 133 -12.00 13.17 -2.39
C GLY A 133 -11.50 11.73 -2.37
N HIS A 134 -11.13 11.19 -1.21
CA HIS A 134 -10.84 9.76 -1.09
C HIS A 134 -12.14 8.98 -1.32
N ALA A 135 -12.15 8.11 -2.34
CA ALA A 135 -13.33 7.30 -2.63
C ALA A 135 -13.36 6.05 -1.74
N PRO A 136 -14.53 5.66 -1.20
CA PRO A 136 -14.68 4.33 -0.65
C PRO A 136 -14.42 3.30 -1.76
N ALA A 137 -13.65 2.25 -1.44
CA ALA A 137 -13.46 1.12 -2.32
C ALA A 137 -14.79 0.35 -2.36
N ILE A 138 -15.72 0.81 -3.18
CA ILE A 138 -16.94 0.06 -3.46
C ILE A 138 -16.49 -1.14 -4.26
N GLY A 139 -16.30 -2.27 -3.58
CA GLY A 139 -16.07 -3.54 -4.23
C GLY A 139 -17.16 -3.72 -5.28
N LYS A 140 -16.77 -3.74 -6.56
CA LYS A 140 -17.70 -4.11 -7.62
C LYS A 140 -18.23 -5.48 -7.24
N GLY A 141 -19.50 -5.53 -6.84
CA GLY A 141 -20.19 -6.76 -6.53
C GLY A 141 -20.01 -7.72 -7.70
N ALA A 142 -19.75 -8.98 -7.35
CA ALA A 142 -19.77 -10.08 -8.29
C ALA A 142 -21.05 -10.00 -9.14
N ALA A 143 -20.87 -9.74 -10.44
CA ALA A 143 -21.87 -9.93 -11.48
C ALA A 143 -21.28 -10.91 -12.48
#